data_AF-A0A3D1ESI0-F1
#
_entry.id   AF-A0A3D1ESI0-F1
#
_cell.length_a   1.000
_cell.length_b   1.000
_cell.length_c   1.000
_cell.angle_alpha   90.00
_cell.angle_beta   90.00
_cell.angle_gamma   90.00
#
_symmetry.space_group_name_H-M   'P 1'
#
loop_
_entity.id
_entity.type
_entity.pdbx_description
1 polymer ?
#
loop_
_entity_poly.entity_id
_entity_poly.type
_entity_poly.pdbx_seq_one_letter_code
_entity_poly.pdbx_strand_id
1 'polypeptide(L)' 'MSRQIEYRDALNEAMSEEMRRDQRVFLLGEEVAQYNGAYKVSRGMLDEFGPKRIIDTPISESGFAGMAIGAAM' A
#
# COMPACT_ATOMS: atom_id res chain seq x y z
N MET A 1 -27.39 -12.30 1.05
CA MET A 1 -26.42 -12.68 0.00
C MET A 1 -25.05 -12.18 0.42
N SER A 2 -23.99 -12.96 0.20
CA SER A 2 -22.62 -12.49 0.43
C SER A 2 -22.22 -11.46 -0.64
N ARG A 3 -21.46 -10.44 -0.24
CA ARG A 3 -20.90 -9.44 -1.18
C ARG A 3 -19.87 -10.12 -2.08
N GLN A 4 -19.97 -9.91 -3.40
CA GLN A 4 -18.98 -10.38 -4.38
C GLN A 4 -18.11 -9.21 -4.84
N ILE A 5 -16.79 -9.39 -4.76
CA ILE A 5 -15.76 -8.43 -5.18
C ILE A 5 -14.57 -9.17 -5.78
N GLU A 6 -13.74 -8.47 -6.57
CA GLU A 6 -12.49 -9.04 -7.05
C GLU A 6 -11.48 -9.15 -5.91
N TYR A 7 -10.53 -10.09 -6.03
CA TYR A 7 -9.52 -10.30 -4.99
C TYR A 7 -8.65 -9.06 -4.74
N ARG A 8 -8.32 -8.31 -5.80
CA ARG A 8 -7.56 -7.06 -5.68
C ARG A 8 -8.32 -5.98 -4.91
N ASP A 9 -9.64 -5.91 -5.07
CA ASP A 9 -10.48 -4.94 -4.40
C ASP A 9 -10.60 -5.29 -2.91
N ALA A 10 -10.68 -6.60 -2.58
CA ALA A 10 -10.66 -7.06 -1.20
C ALA A 10 -9.36 -6.68 -0.48
N LEU A 11 -8.21 -6.82 -1.14
CA LEU A 11 -6.91 -6.40 -0.59
C LEU A 11 -6.81 -4.87 -0.44
N ASN A 12 -7.27 -4.12 -1.45
CA ASN A 12 -7.30 -2.66 -1.41
C ASN A 12 -8.15 -2.16 -0.23
N GLU A 13 -9.35 -2.72 -0.06
CA GLU A 13 -10.29 -2.37 1.01
C GLU A 13 -9.68 -2.67 2.38
N ALA A 14 -9.13 -3.87 2.58
CA ALA A 14 -8.49 -4.25 3.85
C ALA A 14 -7.32 -3.31 4.21
N MET A 15 -6.45 -2.98 3.26
CA MET A 15 -5.35 -2.04 3.51
C MET A 15 -5.87 -0.64 3.79
N SER A 16 -6.87 -0.17 3.04
CA SER A 16 -7.42 1.18 3.18
C SER A 16 -8.15 1.36 4.51
N GLU A 17 -8.89 0.34 4.96
CA GLU A 17 -9.54 0.33 6.28
C GLU A 17 -8.53 0.49 7.41
N GLU A 18 -7.45 -0.30 7.40
CA GLU A 18 -6.42 -0.20 8.43
C GLU A 18 -5.61 1.12 8.33
N MET A 19 -5.40 1.63 7.13
CA MET A 19 -4.72 2.93 6.93
C MET A 19 -5.56 4.13 7.39
N ARG A 20 -6.89 4.06 7.29
CA ARG A 20 -7.82 5.04 7.87
C ARG A 20 -7.84 4.95 9.40
N ARG A 21 -7.78 3.72 9.93
CA ARG A 21 -7.85 3.44 11.37
C ARG A 21 -6.59 3.85 12.12
N ASP A 22 -5.41 3.58 11.57
CA ASP A 22 -4.11 3.88 12.21
C ASP A 22 -3.22 4.71 11.29
N GLN A 23 -2.88 5.93 11.74
CA GLN A 23 -2.05 6.86 10.99
C GLN A 23 -0.60 6.40 10.78
N ARG A 24 -0.16 5.35 11.51
CA ARG A 24 1.19 4.78 11.41
C ARG A 24 1.34 3.75 10.30
N VAL A 25 0.24 3.20 9.77
CA VAL A 25 0.28 2.14 8.75
C VAL A 25 0.61 2.73 7.39
N PHE A 26 1.71 2.39 6.73
CA PHE A 26 2.01 2.92 5.40
C PHE A 26 2.38 1.79 4.43
N LEU A 27 2.30 2.07 3.14
CA LEU A 27 2.68 1.15 2.06
C LEU A 27 3.95 1.67 1.38
N LEU A 28 4.95 0.80 1.27
CA LEU A 28 6.14 1.04 0.47
C LEU A 28 6.39 -0.17 -0.45
N GLY A 29 6.87 0.09 -1.66
CA GLY A 29 7.25 -0.95 -2.62
C GLY A 29 7.42 -0.42 -4.03
N GLU A 30 7.76 -1.30 -4.96
CA GLU A 30 7.90 -0.95 -6.37
C GLU A 30 6.53 -0.70 -7.00
N GLU A 31 6.38 0.45 -7.67
CA GLU A 31 5.19 0.84 -8.43
C GLU A 31 3.88 0.93 -7.62
N VAL A 32 3.94 0.96 -6.28
CA VAL A 32 2.76 0.98 -5.41
C VAL A 32 2.04 2.34 -5.41
N ALA A 33 2.72 3.43 -5.74
CA ALA A 33 2.17 4.78 -5.68
C ALA A 33 1.69 5.28 -7.06
N GLN A 34 2.56 5.90 -7.86
CA GLN A 34 2.15 6.61 -9.09
C GLN A 34 1.55 5.66 -10.14
N TYR A 35 2.05 4.43 -10.18
CA TYR A 35 1.55 3.40 -11.10
C TYR A 35 0.27 2.73 -10.59
N ASN A 36 -0.24 3.10 -9.40
CA ASN A 36 -1.40 2.49 -8.76
C ASN A 36 -1.23 1.00 -8.45
N GLY A 37 0.01 0.52 -8.29
CA GLY A 37 0.35 -0.89 -8.09
C GLY A 37 0.47 -1.66 -9.41
N ALA A 38 1.46 -2.54 -9.49
CA ALA A 38 1.70 -3.41 -10.65
C ALA A 38 0.42 -4.19 -11.06
N TYR A 39 -0.34 -4.69 -10.07
CA TYR A 39 -1.61 -5.41 -10.27
C TYR A 39 -2.86 -4.60 -9.90
N LYS A 40 -2.72 -3.29 -9.73
CA LYS A 40 -3.82 -2.39 -9.38
C LYS A 40 -4.45 -2.59 -8.00
N VAL A 41 -3.74 -3.27 -7.08
CA VAL A 41 -4.18 -3.45 -5.69
C VAL A 41 -4.14 -2.14 -4.90
N SER A 42 -3.19 -1.24 -5.15
CA SER A 42 -3.07 0.04 -4.42
C SER A 42 -3.71 1.22 -5.17
N ARG A 43 -4.65 0.96 -6.09
CA ARG A 43 -5.30 2.00 -6.89
C ARG A 43 -6.00 3.03 -6.01
N GLY A 44 -5.78 4.32 -6.29
CA GLY A 44 -6.40 5.45 -5.59
C GLY A 44 -5.82 5.74 -4.21
N MET A 45 -4.96 4.87 -3.67
CA MET A 45 -4.41 5.05 -2.32
C MET A 45 -3.49 6.26 -2.23
N LEU A 46 -2.73 6.59 -3.28
CA LEU A 46 -1.86 7.77 -3.28
C LEU A 46 -2.66 9.07 -3.17
N ASP A 47 -3.78 9.17 -3.88
CA ASP A 47 -4.66 10.34 -3.82
C ASP A 47 -5.34 10.47 -2.44
N GLU A 48 -5.70 9.33 -1.84
CA GLU A 48 -6.38 9.29 -0.53
C GLU A 48 -5.41 9.57 0.64
N PHE A 49 -4.26 8.89 0.68
CA PHE A 49 -3.37 8.89 1.86
C PHE A 49 -2.12 9.77 1.68
N GLY A 50 -1.83 10.20 0.45
CA GLY A 50 -0.73 11.08 0.13
C GLY A 50 0.66 10.42 0.07
N PRO A 51 1.67 11.16 -0.43
CA PRO A 51 2.99 10.61 -0.75
C PRO A 51 3.84 10.25 0.47
N LYS A 52 3.41 10.62 1.68
CA LYS A 52 4.07 10.20 2.93
C LYS A 52 3.64 8.81 3.39
N ARG A 53 2.54 8.28 2.84
CA ARG A 53 1.91 7.03 3.27
C ARG A 53 1.89 5.97 2.18
N ILE A 54 2.02 6.37 0.91
CA ILE A 54 2.14 5.47 -0.24
C ILE A 54 3.43 5.85 -0.99
N ILE A 55 4.43 4.97 -0.91
CA ILE A 55 5.82 5.32 -1.24
C ILE A 55 6.37 4.35 -2.30
N ASP A 56 6.68 4.87 -3.50
CA ASP A 56 7.43 4.13 -4.52
C ASP A 56 8.89 3.95 -4.08
N THR A 57 9.42 2.74 -4.27
CA THR A 57 10.82 2.40 -3.96
C THR A 57 11.63 2.07 -5.22
N PRO A 58 12.97 2.21 -5.18
CA PRO A 58 13.84 1.63 -6.20
C PRO A 58 13.72 0.09 -6.23
N ILE A 59 14.22 -0.52 -7.31
CA ILE A 59 14.33 -1.97 -7.46
C ILE A 59 15.48 -2.48 -6.59
N SER A 60 15.20 -2.62 -5.30
CA SER A 60 16.14 -3.04 -4.27
C SER A 60 15.38 -3.66 -3.10
N GLU A 61 15.02 -4.92 -3.26
CA GLU A 61 14.12 -5.65 -2.36
C GLU A 61 14.68 -5.74 -0.95
N SER A 62 15.98 -6.04 -0.83
CA SER A 62 16.66 -6.04 0.47
C SER A 62 16.70 -4.65 1.10
N GLY A 63 16.81 -3.59 0.29
CA GLY A 63 16.84 -2.21 0.75
C GLY A 63 15.53 -1.79 1.40
N PHE A 64 14.41 -1.90 0.67
CA PHE A 64 13.12 -1.50 1.23
C PHE A 64 12.58 -2.47 2.28
N ALA A 65 12.94 -3.76 2.23
CA ALA A 65 12.64 -4.68 3.33
C ALA A 65 13.36 -4.26 4.63
N GLY A 66 14.65 -3.87 4.55
CA GLY A 66 15.39 -3.34 5.68
C GLY A 66 14.80 -2.04 6.24
N MET A 67 14.37 -1.13 5.36
CA MET A 67 13.67 0.09 5.77
C MET A 67 12.35 -0.22 6.50
N ALA A 68 11.57 -1.18 6.00
CA ALA A 68 10.31 -1.59 6.63
C ALA A 68 10.54 -2.17 8.03
N ILE A 69 11.59 -2.98 8.21
CA ILE A 69 11.99 -3.51 9.53
C ILE A 69 12.34 -2.36 10.47
N GLY A 70 13.20 -1.43 10.03
CA GLY A 70 13.62 -0.29 10.85
C GLY A 70 12.46 0.64 11.23
N ALA A 71 11.48 0.83 10.34
CA ALA A 71 10.30 1.64 10.61
C ALA A 71 9.31 0.98 11.60
N ALA A 72 9.37 -0.34 11.75
CA ALA A 72 8.48 -1.11 12.62
C ALA A 72 9.00 -1.27 14.06
N MET A 73 10.30 -1.06 14.31
CA MET A 73 10.92 -1.09 15.64
C MET A 73 10.56 0.14 16.47
#